data_AF-A0A923PT17-F1
#
_entry.id   AF-A0A923PT17-F1
#
_cell.length_a   1.000
_cell.length_b   1.000
_cell.length_c   1.000
_cell.angle_alpha   90.00
_cell.angle_beta   90.00
_cell.angle_gamma   90.00
#
_symmetry.space_group_name_H-M   'P 1'
#
loop_
_entity.id
_entity.type
_entity.pdbx_description
1 polymer ?
#
loop_
_entity_poly.entity_id
_entity_poly.type
_entity_poly.pdbx_seq_one_letter_code
_entity_poly.pdbx_strand_id
1 'polypeptide(L)'
;MNPTLTLVQDHIGPSIERYAEVMGRTLADTIKRAARGVTRRVINLTPPGSAGTVGAAAYRQGRERIKANLNAVFAPVKIKGRRKLTTVFGHRLKSPLYVATKERFPDVSATYRQRAHARGTGVGITVSRGAKAYVDTRKFVAVLAAKQARVGLLAAGFAAGANALDVPLQQWVSRHGPATGTVKMDLFSARMAITVENFAPGVPANVRAALASRISYALQYQRAAMEREINYMVFKNAEKLAIQTGNWDALLPAGMSGSEAA
;
A
#
# COMPACT_ATOMS: atom_id res chain seq x y z
N MET A 1 6.75 4.66 16.07
CA MET A 1 7.69 4.61 14.94
C MET A 1 6.92 4.68 13.63
N ASN A 2 7.41 5.46 12.67
CA ASN A 2 6.90 5.47 11.31
C ASN A 2 7.47 4.27 10.54
N PRO A 3 6.73 3.67 9.59
CA PRO A 3 7.28 2.62 8.75
C PRO A 3 8.39 3.20 7.87
N THR A 4 9.62 2.75 8.10
CA THR A 4 10.81 3.13 7.34
C THR A 4 11.25 1.96 6.46
N LEU A 5 11.41 2.23 5.17
CA LEU A 5 12.08 1.34 4.23
C LEU A 5 13.55 1.75 4.22
N THR A 6 14.41 0.94 4.81
CA THR A 6 15.87 1.11 4.70
C THR A 6 16.40 0.05 3.78
N LEU A 7 16.90 0.47 2.62
CA LEU A 7 17.67 -0.37 1.73
C LEU A 7 19.14 -0.11 2.02
N VAL A 8 19.73 -0.98 2.83
CA VAL A 8 21.18 -1.04 3.02
C VAL A 8 21.72 -2.12 2.09
N GLN A 9 22.92 -1.91 1.55
CA GLN A 9 23.72 -2.93 0.84
C GLN A 9 23.60 -4.34 1.48
N ASP A 10 23.66 -4.40 2.81
CA ASP A 10 23.62 -5.64 3.59
C ASP A 10 22.23 -6.33 3.65
N HIS A 11 21.13 -5.59 3.47
CA HIS A 11 19.76 -6.14 3.65
C HIS A 11 19.25 -6.94 2.45
N ILE A 12 19.80 -6.71 1.26
CA ILE A 12 19.55 -7.56 0.09
C ILE A 12 20.62 -8.68 0.00
N GLY A 13 21.67 -8.60 0.83
CA GLY A 13 22.71 -9.60 1.01
C GLY A 13 23.79 -9.57 -0.08
N PRO A 14 24.70 -10.58 -0.12
CA PRO A 14 25.79 -10.69 -1.11
C PRO A 14 25.31 -10.76 -2.58
N SER A 15 24.00 -10.84 -2.79
CA SER A 15 23.38 -10.82 -4.10
C SER A 15 23.51 -9.48 -4.84
N ILE A 16 23.63 -8.34 -4.15
CA ILE A 16 23.79 -7.03 -4.82
C ILE A 16 25.15 -6.88 -5.48
N GLU A 17 26.23 -7.25 -4.78
CA GLU A 17 27.59 -7.14 -5.28
C GLU A 17 27.79 -8.10 -6.46
N ARG A 18 27.38 -9.36 -6.28
CA ARG A 18 27.38 -10.35 -7.37
C ARG A 18 26.52 -9.91 -8.56
N TYR A 19 25.38 -9.28 -8.31
CA TYR A 19 24.56 -8.72 -9.39
C TYR A 19 25.28 -7.59 -10.12
N ALA A 20 25.91 -6.66 -9.39
CA ALA A 20 26.65 -5.55 -10.00
C ALA A 20 27.80 -6.08 -10.88
N GLU A 21 28.54 -7.07 -10.39
CA GLU A 21 29.61 -7.75 -11.11
C GLU A 21 29.11 -8.45 -12.38
N VAL A 22 28.13 -9.35 -12.27
CA VAL A 22 27.59 -10.12 -13.42
C VAL A 22 26.97 -9.21 -14.47
N MET A 23 26.37 -8.09 -14.05
CA MET A 23 25.74 -7.14 -14.95
C MET A 23 26.69 -6.06 -15.50
N GLY A 24 27.95 -6.02 -15.05
CA GLY A 24 28.93 -5.00 -15.43
C GLY A 24 28.51 -3.58 -15.03
N ARG A 25 27.91 -3.42 -13.85
CA ARG A 25 27.36 -2.14 -13.36
C ARG A 25 28.09 -1.66 -12.11
N THR A 26 28.04 -0.36 -11.86
CA THR A 26 28.47 0.17 -10.56
C THR A 26 27.56 -0.33 -9.44
N LEU A 27 28.12 -0.45 -8.23
CA LEU A 27 27.35 -0.80 -7.03
C LEU A 27 26.25 0.24 -6.75
N ALA A 28 26.56 1.53 -6.90
CA ALA A 28 25.62 2.63 -6.71
C ALA A 28 24.40 2.54 -7.65
N ASP A 29 24.62 2.24 -8.93
CA ASP A 29 23.52 2.08 -9.90
C ASP A 29 22.68 0.84 -9.62
N THR A 30 23.32 -0.23 -9.16
CA THR A 30 22.64 -1.46 -8.77
C THR A 30 21.73 -1.22 -7.56
N ILE A 31 22.21 -0.49 -6.55
CA ILE A 31 21.43 -0.12 -5.37
C ILE A 31 20.25 0.78 -5.77
N LYS A 32 20.46 1.80 -6.61
CA LYS A 32 19.36 2.63 -7.14
C LYS A 32 18.31 1.79 -7.87
N ARG A 33 18.72 0.84 -8.72
CA ARG A 33 17.81 -0.05 -9.47
C ARG A 33 17.03 -0.97 -8.52
N ALA A 34 17.69 -1.58 -7.56
CA ALA A 34 17.05 -2.41 -6.54
C ALA A 34 16.04 -1.59 -5.73
N ALA A 35 16.41 -0.39 -5.30
CA ALA A 35 15.54 0.53 -4.58
C ALA A 35 14.32 0.95 -5.40
N ARG A 36 14.49 1.20 -6.70
CA ARG A 36 13.39 1.48 -7.64
C ARG A 36 12.40 0.30 -7.68
N GLY A 37 12.92 -0.92 -7.79
CA GLY A 37 12.12 -2.16 -7.79
C GLY A 37 11.33 -2.37 -6.50
N VAL A 38 11.99 -2.20 -5.36
CA VAL A 38 11.36 -2.33 -4.03
C VAL A 38 10.31 -1.26 -3.82
N THR A 39 10.63 0.01 -4.08
CA THR A 39 9.69 1.13 -3.94
C THR A 39 8.43 0.91 -4.77
N ARG A 40 8.58 0.50 -6.04
CA ARG A 40 7.45 0.15 -6.91
C ARG A 40 6.59 -0.98 -6.32
N ARG A 41 7.20 -2.02 -5.77
CA ARG A 41 6.49 -3.17 -5.17
C ARG A 41 5.79 -2.80 -3.89
N VAL A 42 6.43 -2.02 -3.02
CA VAL A 42 5.82 -1.52 -1.78
C VAL A 42 4.57 -0.70 -2.10
N ILE A 43 4.62 0.21 -3.08
CA ILE A 43 3.47 1.00 -3.51
C ILE A 43 2.34 0.09 -4.01
N ASN A 44 2.66 -0.92 -4.82
CA ASN A 44 1.67 -1.86 -5.36
C ASN A 44 1.06 -2.79 -4.30
N LEU A 45 1.81 -3.15 -3.26
CA LEU A 45 1.34 -3.98 -2.14
C LEU A 45 0.59 -3.16 -1.07
N THR A 46 0.72 -1.83 -1.10
CA THR A 46 0.08 -0.94 -0.13
C THR A 46 -1.39 -0.72 -0.50
N PRO A 47 -2.33 -0.79 0.47
CA PRO A 47 -3.75 -0.65 0.19
C PRO A 47 -4.10 0.66 -0.56
N PRO A 48 -5.04 0.59 -1.51
CA PRO A 48 -5.96 -0.52 -1.77
C PRO A 48 -5.38 -1.64 -2.65
N GLY A 49 -4.09 -1.58 -3.03
CA GLY A 49 -3.44 -2.67 -3.77
C GLY A 49 -3.30 -3.95 -2.95
N SER A 50 -3.32 -5.08 -3.65
CA SER A 50 -3.03 -6.41 -3.12
C SER A 50 -2.23 -7.22 -4.14
N ALA A 51 -1.68 -8.38 -3.74
CA ALA A 51 -1.15 -9.34 -4.69
C ALA A 51 -2.25 -9.64 -5.74
N GLY A 52 -1.96 -9.36 -7.01
CA GLY A 52 -2.89 -9.55 -8.13
C GLY A 52 -3.83 -8.39 -8.48
N THR A 53 -4.02 -7.39 -7.61
CA THR A 53 -4.86 -6.22 -7.92
C THR A 53 -4.09 -4.93 -7.75
N VAL A 54 -3.74 -4.29 -8.87
CA VAL A 54 -2.99 -3.02 -8.92
C VAL A 54 -3.73 -1.98 -9.77
N GLY A 55 -3.21 -0.76 -9.84
CA GLY A 55 -3.74 0.23 -10.77
C GLY A 55 -5.15 0.75 -10.44
N ALA A 56 -5.90 1.06 -11.49
CA ALA A 56 -7.29 1.50 -11.41
C ALA A 56 -8.22 0.44 -10.77
N ALA A 57 -7.92 -0.86 -10.93
CA ALA A 57 -8.70 -1.93 -10.31
C ALA A 57 -8.61 -1.86 -8.77
N ALA A 58 -7.40 -1.68 -8.24
CA ALA A 58 -7.18 -1.50 -6.81
C ALA A 58 -7.91 -0.25 -6.28
N TYR A 59 -7.84 0.86 -7.01
CA TYR A 59 -8.56 2.09 -6.64
C TYR A 59 -10.07 1.87 -6.53
N ARG A 60 -10.69 1.23 -7.54
CA ARG A 60 -12.13 0.90 -7.53
C ARG A 60 -12.48 -0.02 -6.36
N GLN A 61 -11.71 -1.08 -6.15
CA GLN A 61 -11.92 -2.03 -5.06
C GLN A 61 -11.87 -1.34 -3.68
N GLY A 62 -10.91 -0.43 -3.48
CA GLY A 62 -10.81 0.37 -2.26
C GLY A 62 -12.05 1.23 -1.99
N ARG A 63 -12.56 1.90 -3.03
CA ARG A 63 -13.78 2.73 -2.94
C ARG A 63 -15.02 1.93 -2.62
N GLU A 64 -15.20 0.77 -3.27
CA GLU A 64 -16.33 -0.13 -3.02
C GLU A 64 -16.27 -0.71 -1.61
N ARG A 65 -15.09 -1.05 -1.11
CA ARG A 65 -14.93 -1.52 0.26
C ARG A 65 -15.30 -0.47 1.31
N ILE A 66 -14.96 0.80 1.07
CA ILE A 66 -15.38 1.91 1.94
C ILE A 66 -16.91 2.05 1.92
N LYS A 67 -17.53 1.98 0.73
CA LYS A 67 -18.99 2.04 0.57
C LYS A 67 -19.68 0.89 1.30
N ALA A 68 -19.20 -0.34 1.14
CA ALA A 68 -19.72 -1.51 1.82
C ALA A 68 -19.63 -1.39 3.35
N ASN A 69 -18.49 -0.91 3.87
CA ASN A 69 -18.31 -0.68 5.31
C ASN A 69 -19.26 0.41 5.84
N LEU A 70 -19.46 1.50 5.11
CA LEU A 70 -20.42 2.53 5.49
C LEU A 70 -21.87 2.00 5.47
N ASN A 71 -22.25 1.24 4.44
CA ASN A 71 -23.59 0.64 4.31
C ASN A 71 -23.90 -0.44 5.36
N ALA A 72 -22.86 -1.04 5.95
CA ALA A 72 -23.02 -1.98 7.06
C ALA A 72 -23.34 -1.26 8.38
N VAL A 73 -22.92 0.00 8.55
CA VAL A 73 -23.18 0.79 9.75
C VAL A 73 -24.45 1.66 9.61
N PHE A 74 -24.66 2.21 8.42
CA PHE A 74 -25.68 3.22 8.17
C PHE A 74 -26.71 2.77 7.12
N ALA A 75 -27.93 3.25 7.28
CA ALA A 75 -28.98 3.19 6.27
C ALA A 75 -29.28 4.63 5.83
N PRO A 76 -28.86 5.05 4.62
CA PRO A 76 -29.19 6.38 4.11
C PRO A 76 -30.69 6.46 3.82
N VAL A 77 -31.36 7.43 4.43
CA VAL A 77 -32.78 7.72 4.20
C VAL A 77 -32.95 9.19 3.90
N LYS A 78 -33.96 9.53 3.09
CA LYS A 78 -34.39 10.92 2.98
C LYS A 78 -35.23 11.20 4.23
N ILE A 79 -34.64 11.89 5.21
CA ILE A 79 -35.36 12.24 6.43
C ILE A 79 -36.46 13.23 6.04
N LYS A 80 -37.68 12.73 5.89
CA LYS A 80 -38.88 13.50 5.61
C LYS A 80 -39.72 13.59 6.87
N GLY A 81 -40.41 14.71 7.04
CA GLY A 81 -41.47 14.86 8.03
C GLY A 81 -41.11 15.78 9.20
N ARG A 82 -42.15 16.03 10.00
CA ARG A 82 -42.10 16.80 11.22
C ARG A 82 -42.48 15.87 12.36
N ARG A 83 -41.74 15.89 13.47
CA ARG A 83 -42.17 15.19 14.69
C ARG A 83 -43.24 16.05 15.36
N LYS A 84 -44.33 15.42 15.75
CA LYS A 84 -45.36 16.02 16.61
C LYS A 84 -44.80 16.08 18.03
N LEU A 85 -44.54 17.28 18.54
CA LEU A 85 -44.27 17.52 19.94
C LEU A 85 -45.57 17.85 20.64
N THR A 86 -45.99 16.97 21.54
CA THR A 86 -47.14 17.22 22.44
C THR A 86 -46.70 17.81 23.77
N THR A 87 -45.40 17.80 24.06
CA THR A 87 -44.83 18.18 25.36
C THR A 87 -43.50 18.91 25.15
N VAL A 88 -43.29 20.05 25.83
CA VAL A 88 -42.05 20.84 25.79
C VAL A 88 -41.75 21.32 27.22
N PHE A 89 -40.50 21.18 27.67
CA PHE A 89 -40.07 21.50 29.05
C PHE A 89 -40.95 20.83 30.14
N GLY A 90 -41.42 19.61 29.91
CA GLY A 90 -42.26 18.89 30.87
C GLY A 90 -43.76 19.26 30.84
N HIS A 91 -44.15 20.31 30.12
CA HIS A 91 -45.55 20.74 30.02
C HIS A 91 -46.22 20.26 28.73
N ARG A 92 -47.45 19.77 28.84
CA ARG A 92 -48.27 19.36 27.69
C ARG A 92 -48.77 20.60 26.95
N LEU A 93 -48.53 20.66 25.64
CA LEU A 93 -49.00 21.75 24.78
C LEU A 93 -50.49 21.58 24.47
N LYS A 94 -51.25 22.69 24.43
CA LYS A 94 -52.65 22.70 23.98
C LYS A 94 -52.79 22.33 22.50
N SER A 95 -51.81 22.73 21.68
CA SER A 95 -51.73 22.37 20.27
C SER A 95 -50.37 21.75 19.96
N PRO A 96 -50.31 20.65 19.19
CA PRO A 96 -49.05 19.99 18.91
C PRO A 96 -48.11 20.86 18.08
N LEU A 97 -46.85 20.98 18.50
CA LEU A 97 -45.82 21.69 17.74
C LEU A 97 -45.14 20.70 16.78
N TYR A 98 -45.16 20.99 15.48
CA TYR A 98 -44.52 20.15 14.48
C TYR A 98 -43.12 20.69 14.15
N VAL A 99 -42.08 20.08 14.72
CA VAL A 99 -40.69 20.45 14.42
C VAL A 99 -40.09 19.49 13.41
N ALA A 100 -39.22 20.00 12.53
CA ALA A 100 -38.48 19.15 11.60
C ALA A 100 -37.80 18.01 12.39
N THR A 101 -38.00 16.78 11.95
CA THR A 101 -37.43 15.61 12.61
C THR A 101 -35.91 15.73 12.58
N LYS A 102 -35.30 15.92 13.76
CA LYS A 102 -33.84 16.02 13.87
C LYS A 102 -33.23 14.62 13.76
N GLU A 103 -32.15 14.52 13.00
CA GLU A 103 -31.39 13.28 12.86
C GLU A 103 -30.84 12.82 14.21
N ARG A 104 -31.09 11.55 14.55
CA ARG A 104 -30.66 10.95 15.82
C ARG A 104 -29.13 10.79 15.92
N PHE A 105 -28.44 10.65 14.78
CA PHE A 105 -26.99 10.48 14.68
C PHE A 105 -26.38 11.64 13.90
N PRO A 106 -26.25 12.84 14.51
CA PRO A 106 -25.78 14.02 13.80
C PRO A 106 -24.32 13.90 13.32
N ASP A 107 -23.48 13.12 14.01
CA ASP A 107 -22.09 12.85 13.64
C ASP A 107 -21.87 11.41 13.14
N VAL A 108 -22.13 11.23 11.85
CA VAL A 108 -21.87 9.99 11.09
C VAL A 108 -20.41 9.55 11.19
N SER A 109 -19.46 10.49 11.26
CA SER A 109 -18.02 10.18 11.29
C SER A 109 -17.57 9.64 12.64
N ALA A 110 -18.11 10.16 13.75
CA ALA A 110 -17.86 9.63 15.09
C ALA A 110 -18.48 8.24 15.27
N THR A 111 -19.75 8.04 14.88
CA THR A 111 -20.41 6.73 14.97
C THR A 111 -19.69 5.68 14.12
N TYR A 112 -19.23 6.06 12.92
CA TYR A 112 -18.40 5.17 12.11
C TYR A 112 -17.11 4.80 12.84
N ARG A 113 -16.39 5.76 13.41
CA ARG A 113 -15.13 5.51 14.14
C ARG A 113 -15.32 4.60 15.35
N GLN A 114 -16.43 4.74 16.09
CA GLN A 114 -16.74 3.88 17.22
C GLN A 114 -16.99 2.41 16.82
N ARG A 115 -17.62 2.19 15.66
CA ARG A 115 -17.92 0.84 15.16
C ARG A 115 -16.84 0.24 14.26
N ALA A 116 -15.95 1.09 13.75
CA ALA A 116 -14.86 0.72 12.87
C ALA A 116 -13.64 0.30 13.69
N HIS A 117 -13.33 -0.98 13.64
CA HIS A 117 -12.13 -1.53 14.24
C HIS A 117 -11.17 -1.93 13.13
N ALA A 118 -9.91 -1.58 13.28
CA ALA A 118 -8.89 -2.07 12.37
C ALA A 118 -8.80 -3.59 12.52
N ARG A 119 -8.72 -4.33 11.41
CA ARG A 119 -8.61 -5.79 11.46
C ARG A 119 -7.35 -6.21 12.23
N GLY A 120 -7.40 -7.37 12.88
CA GLY A 120 -6.23 -7.98 13.52
C GLY A 120 -5.04 -8.15 12.56
N THR A 121 -5.33 -8.37 11.27
CA THR A 121 -4.32 -8.46 10.20
C THR A 121 -3.73 -7.10 9.77
N GLY A 122 -4.19 -5.98 10.35
CA GLY A 122 -3.73 -4.63 10.02
C GLY A 122 -4.17 -4.11 8.64
N VAL A 123 -4.96 -4.89 7.89
CA VAL A 123 -5.43 -4.52 6.55
C VAL A 123 -6.94 -4.42 6.49
N GLY A 124 -7.39 -3.18 6.39
CA GLY A 124 -8.81 -2.86 6.30
C GLY A 124 -9.48 -2.75 7.67
N ILE A 125 -10.74 -2.36 7.60
CA ILE A 125 -11.59 -2.11 8.76
C ILE A 125 -12.67 -3.19 8.78
N THR A 126 -12.91 -3.76 9.95
CA THR A 126 -14.15 -4.47 10.25
C THR A 126 -15.07 -3.51 10.97
N VAL A 127 -16.34 -3.48 10.57
CA VAL A 127 -17.37 -2.71 11.25
C VAL A 127 -18.29 -3.68 11.99
N SER A 128 -18.60 -3.37 13.25
CA SER A 128 -19.58 -4.14 14.01
C SER A 128 -20.95 -4.03 13.35
N ARG A 129 -21.50 -5.17 12.94
CA ARG A 129 -22.80 -5.28 12.27
C ARG A 129 -23.91 -5.28 13.32
N GLY A 130 -24.19 -4.11 13.88
CA GLY A 130 -25.35 -3.89 14.74
C GLY A 130 -26.54 -3.33 13.96
N ALA A 131 -27.59 -2.91 14.68
CA ALA A 131 -28.68 -2.15 14.10
C ALA A 131 -28.15 -0.94 13.33
N LYS A 132 -28.61 -0.79 12.08
CA LYS A 132 -28.17 0.30 11.21
C LYS A 132 -28.66 1.65 11.76
N ALA A 133 -27.76 2.63 11.77
CA ALA A 133 -28.12 4.00 12.09
C ALA A 133 -28.73 4.66 10.84
N TYR A 134 -29.96 5.15 10.96
CA TYR A 134 -30.61 5.93 9.90
C TYR A 134 -30.00 7.33 9.87
N VAL A 135 -29.50 7.72 8.68
CA VAL A 135 -28.82 9.00 8.47
C VAL A 135 -29.33 9.67 7.21
N ASP A 136 -29.21 10.99 7.15
CA ASP A 136 -29.60 11.73 5.96
C ASP A 136 -28.73 11.34 4.76
N THR A 137 -29.36 11.18 3.60
CA THR A 137 -28.70 10.74 2.37
C THR A 137 -27.58 11.70 1.95
N ARG A 138 -27.76 13.02 2.08
CA ARG A 138 -26.73 14.00 1.68
C ARG A 138 -25.50 13.89 2.57
N LYS A 139 -25.69 13.72 3.88
CA LYS A 139 -24.59 13.53 4.83
C LYS A 139 -23.85 12.23 4.58
N PHE A 140 -24.58 11.14 4.33
CA PHE A 140 -23.98 9.86 3.97
C PHE A 140 -23.06 9.99 2.75
N VAL A 141 -23.55 10.64 1.68
CA VAL A 141 -22.77 10.86 0.44
C VAL A 141 -21.54 11.73 0.71
N ALA A 142 -21.67 12.80 1.49
CA ALA A 142 -20.54 13.66 1.84
C ALA A 142 -19.45 12.90 2.62
N VAL A 143 -19.84 12.08 3.60
CA VAL A 143 -18.88 11.26 4.38
C VAL A 143 -18.26 10.16 3.52
N LEU A 144 -19.04 9.53 2.64
CA LEU A 144 -18.53 8.56 1.68
C LEU A 144 -17.47 9.19 0.77
N ALA A 145 -17.76 10.35 0.19
CA ALA A 145 -16.84 11.09 -0.68
C ALA A 145 -15.54 11.46 0.08
N ALA A 146 -15.66 12.01 1.29
CA ALA A 146 -14.51 12.37 2.13
C ALA A 146 -13.62 11.17 2.46
N LYS A 147 -14.21 9.98 2.73
CA LYS A 147 -13.43 8.76 2.97
C LYS A 147 -12.78 8.22 1.69
N GLN A 148 -13.50 8.22 0.56
CA GLN A 148 -12.97 7.78 -0.73
C GLN A 148 -11.85 8.71 -1.25
N ALA A 149 -11.87 9.98 -0.89
CA ALA A 149 -10.78 10.91 -1.19
C ALA A 149 -9.44 10.48 -0.56
N ARG A 150 -9.47 9.80 0.60
CA ARG A 150 -8.27 9.30 1.30
C ARG A 150 -7.71 7.99 0.75
N VAL A 151 -8.35 7.39 -0.25
CA VAL A 151 -7.83 6.17 -0.91
C VAL A 151 -6.45 6.50 -1.48
N GLY A 152 -5.45 5.69 -1.11
CA GLY A 152 -4.06 5.84 -1.52
C GLY A 152 -3.18 6.72 -0.65
N LEU A 153 -3.71 7.33 0.42
CA LEU A 153 -2.91 8.14 1.34
C LEU A 153 -1.76 7.33 1.97
N LEU A 154 -1.97 6.05 2.27
CA LEU A 154 -0.93 5.16 2.79
C LEU A 154 0.21 4.95 1.79
N ALA A 155 -0.13 4.72 0.52
CA ALA A 155 0.86 4.51 -0.54
C ALA A 155 1.60 5.81 -0.87
N ALA A 156 0.93 6.95 -0.73
CA ALA A 156 1.52 8.26 -0.94
C ALA A 156 2.68 8.55 0.00
N GLY A 157 2.75 7.89 1.16
CA GLY A 157 3.90 8.07 2.03
C GLY A 157 5.24 7.58 1.44
N PHE A 158 5.21 6.81 0.35
CA PHE A 158 6.41 6.45 -0.43
C PHE A 158 6.65 7.38 -1.62
N ALA A 159 5.86 8.45 -1.79
CA ALA A 159 5.96 9.33 -2.96
C ALA A 159 7.31 10.06 -3.06
N ALA A 160 7.90 10.46 -1.92
CA ALA A 160 9.23 11.07 -1.90
C ALA A 160 10.30 10.13 -2.47
N GLY A 161 10.31 8.87 -2.01
CA GLY A 161 11.20 7.84 -2.55
C GLY A 161 10.90 7.50 -4.01
N ALA A 162 9.63 7.46 -4.39
CA ALA A 162 9.23 7.22 -5.78
C ALA A 162 9.76 8.30 -6.72
N ASN A 163 9.61 9.58 -6.36
CA ASN A 163 10.11 10.70 -7.16
C ASN A 163 11.64 10.67 -7.26
N ALA A 164 12.35 10.45 -6.15
CA ALA A 164 13.81 10.39 -6.14
C ALA A 164 14.39 9.22 -6.96
N LEU A 165 13.62 8.13 -7.11
CA LEU A 165 14.02 6.93 -7.83
C LEU A 165 13.35 6.78 -9.21
N ASP A 166 12.68 7.83 -9.70
CA ASP A 166 11.95 7.82 -10.97
C ASP A 166 10.96 6.63 -11.08
N VAL A 167 10.18 6.40 -10.03
CA VAL A 167 9.09 5.41 -10.03
C VAL A 167 7.79 6.10 -10.39
N PRO A 168 7.11 5.71 -11.49
CA PRO A 168 5.85 6.33 -11.86
C PRO A 168 4.79 6.05 -10.78
N LEU A 169 4.16 7.12 -10.30
CA LEU A 169 3.06 7.06 -9.35
C LEU A 169 1.72 7.07 -10.06
N GLN A 170 0.78 6.30 -9.53
CA GLN A 170 -0.60 6.34 -10.00
C GLN A 170 -1.26 7.65 -9.55
N GLN A 171 -2.10 8.25 -10.38
CA GLN A 171 -2.73 9.57 -10.13
C GLN A 171 -3.41 9.68 -8.76
N TRP A 172 -4.09 8.61 -8.33
CA TRP A 172 -4.81 8.59 -7.04
C TRP A 172 -3.88 8.49 -5.81
N VAL A 173 -2.60 8.15 -6.02
CA VAL A 173 -1.53 8.23 -5.02
C VAL A 173 -0.90 9.63 -5.05
N SER A 174 -0.53 10.12 -6.24
CA SER A 174 0.21 11.38 -6.40
C SER A 174 -0.57 12.62 -5.92
N ARG A 175 -1.91 12.59 -5.98
CA ARG A 175 -2.78 13.68 -5.48
C ARG A 175 -2.62 14.02 -4.00
N HIS A 176 -2.03 13.13 -3.20
CA HIS A 176 -1.78 13.37 -1.77
C HIS A 176 -0.49 14.18 -1.53
N GLY A 177 0.29 14.43 -2.58
CA GLY A 177 1.52 15.23 -2.54
C GLY A 177 2.72 14.49 -1.93
N PRO A 178 3.93 15.10 -2.00
CA PRO A 178 5.16 14.50 -1.50
C PRO A 178 5.38 14.68 0.01
N ALA A 179 4.59 15.54 0.69
CA ALA A 179 4.73 15.84 2.12
C ALA A 179 4.44 14.65 3.06
N THR A 180 4.06 13.51 2.49
CA THR A 180 3.77 12.27 3.21
C THR A 180 4.98 11.38 3.43
N GLY A 181 6.21 11.82 3.11
CA GLY A 181 7.41 11.02 3.39
C GLY A 181 8.72 11.77 3.18
N THR A 182 9.81 11.12 3.56
CA THR A 182 11.17 11.62 3.35
C THR A 182 12.02 10.57 2.64
N VAL A 183 13.08 11.03 1.98
CA VAL A 183 14.07 10.15 1.35
C VAL A 183 15.46 10.67 1.67
N LYS A 184 16.35 9.76 2.08
CA LYS A 184 17.77 10.01 2.28
C LYS A 184 18.54 8.99 1.44
N MET A 185 19.44 9.47 0.60
CA MET A 185 20.30 8.63 -0.24
C MET A 185 21.75 8.90 0.13
N ASP A 186 22.44 7.87 0.58
CA ASP A 186 23.89 7.88 0.79
C ASP A 186 24.49 6.81 -0.13
N LEU A 187 25.06 7.24 -1.26
CA LEU A 187 25.57 6.34 -2.29
C LEU A 187 27.09 6.45 -2.47
N PHE A 188 27.75 7.21 -1.61
CA PHE A 188 29.18 7.51 -1.72
C PHE A 188 29.97 7.04 -0.50
N SER A 189 29.30 6.70 0.60
CA SER A 189 29.96 6.14 1.77
C SER A 189 30.31 4.67 1.57
N ALA A 190 31.16 4.14 2.47
CA ALA A 190 31.50 2.72 2.53
C ALA A 190 30.29 1.81 2.76
N ARG A 191 29.15 2.37 3.20
CA ARG A 191 27.88 1.66 3.36
C ARG A 191 26.78 2.40 2.60
N MET A 192 26.65 2.09 1.33
CA MET A 192 25.62 2.69 0.48
C MET A 192 24.22 2.30 0.98
N ALA A 193 23.36 3.30 1.18
CA ALA A 193 22.01 3.13 1.68
C ALA A 193 21.02 4.12 1.07
N ILE A 194 19.79 3.64 0.86
CA ILE A 194 18.64 4.47 0.51
C ILE A 194 17.56 4.25 1.57
N THR A 195 17.24 5.30 2.31
CA THR A 195 16.22 5.30 3.36
C THR A 195 15.02 6.08 2.87
N VAL A 196 13.84 5.46 2.87
CA VAL A 196 12.56 6.09 2.56
C VAL A 196 11.66 5.96 3.78
N GLU A 197 11.26 7.08 4.37
CA GLU A 197 10.34 7.09 5.51
C GLU A 197 8.94 7.42 5.03
N ASN A 198 7.97 6.59 5.43
CA ASN A 198 6.57 6.84 5.14
C ASN A 198 5.89 7.53 6.32
N PHE A 199 5.39 8.73 6.07
CA PHE A 199 4.58 9.53 6.98
C PHE A 199 3.14 9.68 6.47
N ALA A 200 2.28 8.77 6.91
CA ALA A 200 0.84 8.88 6.70
C ALA A 200 0.14 9.31 8.01
N PRO A 201 -0.38 10.55 8.11
CA PRO A 201 -0.95 11.07 9.34
C PRO A 201 -2.24 10.34 9.74
N GLY A 202 -2.42 10.10 11.04
CA GLY A 202 -3.64 9.50 11.60
C GLY A 202 -3.80 7.99 11.34
N VAL A 203 -2.71 7.30 11.00
CA VAL A 203 -2.73 5.85 10.72
C VAL A 203 -2.61 5.03 12.01
N PRO A 204 -3.52 4.07 12.27
CA PRO A 204 -3.46 3.20 13.43
C PRO A 204 -2.17 2.37 13.51
N ALA A 205 -1.73 2.04 14.73
CA ALA A 205 -0.47 1.31 14.96
C ALA A 205 -0.39 -0.04 14.23
N ASN A 206 -1.48 -0.81 14.21
CA ASN A 206 -1.53 -2.09 13.51
C ASN A 206 -1.45 -1.96 11.97
N VAL A 207 -1.92 -0.85 11.40
CA VAL A 207 -1.75 -0.55 9.97
C VAL A 207 -0.28 -0.24 9.66
N ARG A 208 0.44 0.46 10.57
CA ARG A 208 1.88 0.68 10.45
C ARG A 208 2.67 -0.64 10.53
N ALA A 209 2.32 -1.53 11.46
CA ALA A 209 2.94 -2.85 11.55
C ALA A 209 2.75 -3.66 10.24
N ALA A 210 1.53 -3.64 9.68
CA ALA A 210 1.27 -4.29 8.40
C ALA A 210 1.99 -3.65 7.19
N LEU A 211 2.40 -2.38 7.27
CA LEU A 211 3.28 -1.77 6.26
C LEU A 211 4.71 -2.30 6.35
N ALA A 212 5.22 -2.50 7.57
CA ALA A 212 6.55 -3.09 7.77
C ALA A 212 6.64 -4.50 7.15
N SER A 213 5.64 -5.36 7.37
CA SER A 213 5.62 -6.69 6.74
C SER A 213 5.63 -6.64 5.21
N ARG A 214 4.96 -5.66 4.60
CA ARG A 214 4.95 -5.47 3.13
C ARG A 214 6.29 -5.01 2.58
N ILE A 215 7.02 -4.19 3.34
CA ILE A 215 8.38 -3.79 3.02
C ILE A 215 9.27 -5.04 2.95
N SER A 216 9.20 -5.92 3.97
CA SER A 216 9.93 -7.19 3.98
C SER A 216 9.57 -8.07 2.79
N TYR A 217 8.28 -8.19 2.44
CA TYR A 217 7.87 -8.92 1.24
C TYR A 217 8.45 -8.29 -0.04
N ALA A 218 8.35 -6.97 -0.21
CA ALA A 218 8.87 -6.29 -1.39
C ALA A 218 10.39 -6.50 -1.56
N LEU A 219 11.13 -6.50 -0.45
CA LEU A 219 12.56 -6.83 -0.41
C LEU A 219 12.83 -8.27 -0.85
N GLN A 220 12.13 -9.25 -0.28
CA GLN A 220 12.28 -10.67 -0.64
C GLN A 220 11.98 -10.91 -2.12
N TYR A 221 10.89 -10.34 -2.61
CA TYR A 221 10.56 -10.40 -4.03
C TYR A 221 11.69 -9.81 -4.88
N GLN A 222 12.30 -8.69 -4.46
CA GLN A 222 13.35 -8.03 -5.24
C GLN A 222 14.60 -8.89 -5.29
N ARG A 223 15.00 -9.45 -4.14
CA ARG A 223 16.11 -10.40 -4.06
C ARG A 223 15.88 -11.59 -5.00
N ALA A 224 14.72 -12.25 -4.93
CA ALA A 224 14.40 -13.38 -5.81
C ALA A 224 14.33 -13.01 -7.30
N ALA A 225 14.02 -11.76 -7.64
CA ALA A 225 14.09 -11.29 -9.02
C ALA A 225 15.54 -11.09 -9.47
N MET A 226 16.40 -10.53 -8.62
CA MET A 226 17.82 -10.35 -8.90
C MET A 226 18.54 -11.70 -9.03
N GLU A 227 18.27 -12.65 -8.14
CA GLU A 227 18.85 -14.00 -8.20
C GLU A 227 18.51 -14.71 -9.52
N ARG A 228 17.27 -14.57 -10.01
CA ARG A 228 16.88 -15.11 -11.33
C ARG A 228 17.61 -14.43 -12.49
N GLU A 229 17.78 -13.11 -12.44
CA GLU A 229 18.52 -12.37 -13.46
C GLU A 229 20.02 -12.75 -13.45
N ILE A 230 20.63 -12.94 -12.28
CA ILE A 230 22.02 -13.43 -12.15
C ILE A 230 22.17 -14.77 -12.86
N ASN A 231 21.33 -15.75 -12.51
CA ASN A 231 21.42 -17.10 -13.06
C ASN A 231 21.24 -17.10 -14.59
N TYR A 232 20.30 -16.29 -15.09
CA TYR A 232 20.09 -16.12 -16.53
C TYR A 232 21.34 -15.56 -17.23
N MET A 233 21.95 -14.51 -16.68
CA MET A 233 23.11 -13.87 -17.29
C MET A 233 24.38 -14.72 -17.21
N VAL A 234 24.59 -15.43 -16.10
CA VAL A 234 25.68 -16.40 -15.95
C VAL A 234 25.56 -17.48 -17.02
N PHE A 235 24.37 -18.07 -17.18
CA PHE A 235 24.13 -19.09 -18.21
C PHE A 235 24.38 -18.54 -19.62
N LYS A 236 23.85 -17.35 -19.93
CA LYS A 236 24.06 -16.70 -21.23
C LYS A 236 25.53 -16.40 -21.53
N ASN A 237 26.31 -15.99 -20.52
CA ASN A 237 27.74 -15.75 -20.67
C ASN A 237 28.51 -17.07 -20.88
N ALA A 238 28.14 -18.13 -20.16
CA ALA A 238 28.69 -19.47 -20.37
C ALA A 238 28.39 -20.00 -21.78
N GLU A 239 27.17 -19.81 -22.27
CA GLU A 239 26.76 -20.19 -23.63
C GLU A 239 27.58 -19.45 -24.68
N LYS A 240 27.76 -18.14 -24.51
CA LYS A 240 28.59 -17.34 -25.41
C LYS A 240 30.05 -17.80 -25.41
N LEU A 241 30.62 -18.12 -24.25
CA LEU A 241 31.98 -18.63 -24.11
C LEU A 241 32.13 -20.01 -24.75
N ALA A 242 31.16 -20.91 -24.56
CA ALA A 242 31.13 -22.23 -25.19
C ALA A 242 31.11 -22.10 -26.72
N ILE A 243 30.26 -21.23 -27.27
CA ILE A 243 30.22 -20.94 -28.71
C ILE A 243 31.57 -20.40 -29.21
N GLN A 244 32.20 -19.48 -28.46
CA GLN A 244 33.48 -18.87 -28.86
C GLN A 244 34.66 -19.84 -28.79
N THR A 245 34.66 -20.76 -27.84
CA THR A 245 35.78 -21.68 -27.59
C THR A 245 35.58 -23.07 -28.23
N GLY A 246 34.36 -23.37 -28.70
CA GLY A 246 33.97 -24.71 -29.14
C GLY A 246 33.85 -25.73 -28.00
N ASN A 247 34.01 -25.31 -26.75
CA ASN A 247 33.97 -26.17 -25.58
C ASN A 247 32.60 -26.10 -24.89
N TRP A 248 31.76 -27.10 -25.14
CA TRP A 248 30.40 -27.19 -24.62
C TRP A 248 30.33 -27.76 -23.19
N ASP A 249 31.42 -28.29 -22.65
CA ASP A 249 31.46 -28.85 -21.29
C ASP A 249 31.20 -27.77 -20.22
N ALA A 250 31.46 -26.49 -20.55
CA ALA A 250 31.21 -25.34 -19.69
C ALA A 250 29.72 -25.03 -19.45
N LEU A 251 28.80 -25.67 -20.20
CA LEU A 251 27.35 -25.51 -20.05
C LEU A 251 26.70 -26.60 -19.18
N LEU A 252 27.44 -27.65 -18.83
CA LEU A 252 26.90 -28.72 -17.99
C LEU A 252 26.79 -28.23 -16.54
N PRO A 253 25.63 -28.43 -15.88
CA PRO A 253 25.51 -28.14 -14.46
C PRO A 253 26.55 -28.98 -13.69
N ALA A 254 27.20 -28.35 -12.70
CA ALA A 254 28.23 -29.01 -11.89
C ALA A 254 27.68 -30.33 -11.32
N GLY A 255 28.17 -31.46 -11.85
CA GLY A 255 27.76 -32.81 -11.47
C GLY A 255 27.23 -33.71 -12.58
N MET A 256 26.93 -33.20 -13.79
CA MET A 256 26.57 -34.04 -14.93
C MET A 256 27.77 -34.27 -15.85
N SER A 257 28.29 -35.50 -15.91
CA SER A 257 29.29 -35.90 -16.91
C SER A 257 28.60 -36.16 -18.25
N GLY A 258 29.31 -35.93 -19.35
CA GLY A 258 28.80 -36.04 -20.74
C GLY A 258 28.24 -37.41 -21.16
N SER A 259 28.25 -38.42 -20.27
CA SER A 259 27.61 -39.72 -20.50
C SER A 259 26.13 -39.77 -20.08
N GLU A 260 25.61 -38.76 -19.38
CA GLU A 260 24.21 -38.74 -18.91
C GLU A 260 23.26 -37.92 -19.82
N ALA A 261 23.78 -37.30 -20.87
CA ALA A 261 23.03 -36.41 -21.77
C ALA A 261 22.66 -37.04 -23.13
N ALA A 262 22.84 -38.36 -23.30
CA ALA A 262 22.48 -39.11 -24.52
C ALA A 262 21.15 -39.85 -24.36
#